data_AF-A0A950DLW5-F1
#
_entry.id   AF-A0A950DLW5-F1
#
_cell.length_a   1.000
_cell.length_b   1.000
_cell.length_c   1.000
_cell.angle_alpha   90.00
_cell.angle_beta   90.00
_cell.angle_gamma   90.00
#
_symmetry.space_group_name_H-M   'P 1'
#
loop_
_entity.id
_entity.type
_entity.pdbx_description
1 polymer ?
#
loop_
_entity_poly.entity_id
_entity_poly.type
_entity_poly.pdbx_seq_one_letter_code
_entity_poly.pdbx_strand_id
1 'polypeptide(L)'
;METSSLAAHRHLLLNRRMDLKLTDIIARVERDRMDAQELDSELTHDQGGEKTGVPLYCPRFSDRAARQDCRRFAGYAVFRFATSQRQGEAASGSSPFAKALGLEAGSKMKLLRDPLGRPIPRLYFDIDELNRECEQIVTNFMERHSSGFSLPVPTDDIIRMIEMEADDLDMYADLPEELDGYTDFFFERKPRVRIAKRLSDPRYENRLRMTLSHEFGHVRFHAPLWRDGRVERNRRPAEPCWTCNRDTIVTAPENDWMEWQAAYIGGALLMPRGPIRHLMREMTVRGATESAVGADSDLAQAAILRVTRQCRVSQQAARVRLVKLGLLGPS
;
A
#
# COMPACT_ATOMS: atom_id res chain seq x y z
N MET A 1 -0.18 21.77 -61.26
CA MET A 1 0.82 22.35 -60.32
C MET A 1 0.19 23.03 -59.10
N GLU A 2 -1.13 23.22 -59.00
CA GLU A 2 -1.76 23.96 -57.89
C GLU A 2 -2.04 23.15 -56.60
N THR A 3 -1.98 21.82 -56.64
CA THR A 3 -2.30 20.97 -55.46
C THR A 3 -1.17 20.91 -54.42
N SER A 4 0.05 21.27 -54.79
CA SER A 4 1.22 21.22 -53.89
C SER A 4 1.25 22.39 -52.90
N SER A 5 0.73 23.56 -53.29
CA SER A 5 0.76 24.78 -52.46
C SER A 5 -0.19 24.72 -51.26
N LEU A 6 -1.37 24.12 -51.43
CA LEU A 6 -2.38 23.99 -50.37
C LEU A 6 -1.97 23.00 -49.26
N ALA A 7 -1.23 21.95 -49.60
CA ALA A 7 -0.72 20.98 -48.63
C ALA A 7 0.36 21.60 -47.73
N ALA A 8 1.29 22.37 -48.31
CA ALA A 8 2.32 23.09 -47.56
C ALA A 8 1.73 24.13 -46.60
N HIS A 9 0.68 24.86 -47.02
CA HIS A 9 0.02 25.85 -46.18
C HIS A 9 -0.74 25.23 -45.00
N ARG A 10 -1.41 24.08 -45.21
CA ARG A 10 -2.06 23.33 -44.13
C ARG A 10 -1.05 22.78 -43.11
N HIS A 11 0.11 22.30 -43.57
CA HIS A 11 1.16 21.79 -42.69
C HIS A 11 1.77 22.90 -41.81
N LEU A 12 1.97 24.11 -42.35
CA LEU A 12 2.44 25.27 -41.60
C LEU A 12 1.43 25.72 -40.53
N LEU A 13 0.13 25.73 -40.85
CA LEU A 13 -0.92 26.10 -39.90
C LEU A 13 -1.08 25.07 -38.77
N LEU A 14 -0.91 23.78 -39.07
CA LEU A 14 -0.91 22.71 -38.06
C LEU A 14 0.29 22.84 -37.11
N ASN A 15 1.49 23.06 -37.64
CA ASN A 15 2.69 23.26 -36.82
C ASN A 15 2.54 24.49 -35.91
N ARG A 16 2.07 25.62 -36.45
CA ARG A 16 1.86 26.84 -35.66
C ARG A 16 0.82 26.66 -34.55
N ARG A 17 -0.21 25.84 -34.78
CA ARG A 17 -1.23 25.51 -33.77
C ARG A 17 -0.71 24.55 -32.69
N MET A 18 0.26 23.70 -33.01
CA MET A 18 0.93 22.85 -32.02
C MET A 18 1.92 23.65 -31.17
N ASP A 19 2.68 24.56 -31.76
CA ASP A 19 3.64 25.41 -31.05
C ASP A 19 2.95 26.31 -30.01
N LEU A 20 1.78 26.86 -30.34
CA LEU A 20 0.96 27.65 -29.41
C LEU A 20 0.43 26.82 -28.23
N LYS A 21 0.06 25.56 -28.47
CA LYS A 21 -0.38 24.65 -27.38
C LYS A 21 0.78 24.23 -26.49
N LEU A 22 1.99 24.06 -27.06
CA LEU A 22 3.18 23.67 -26.30
C LEU A 22 3.65 24.81 -25.40
N THR A 23 3.63 26.06 -25.89
CA THR A 23 3.99 27.24 -25.10
C THR A 23 3.01 27.48 -23.94
N ASP A 24 1.70 27.27 -24.15
CA ASP A 24 0.71 27.35 -23.07
C ASP A 24 0.90 26.27 -21.98
N ILE A 25 1.33 25.07 -22.37
CA ILE A 25 1.60 23.98 -21.43
C ILE A 25 2.87 24.27 -20.62
N ILE A 26 3.94 24.74 -21.26
CA ILE A 26 5.19 25.11 -20.59
C ILE A 26 4.92 26.25 -19.58
N ALA A 27 4.18 27.28 -19.99
CA ALA A 27 3.83 28.40 -19.10
C ALA A 27 2.92 27.99 -17.91
N ARG A 28 2.14 26.91 -18.03
CA ARG A 28 1.39 26.34 -16.88
C ARG A 28 2.32 25.58 -15.94
N VAL A 29 3.20 24.75 -16.48
CA VAL A 29 4.17 23.97 -15.68
C VAL A 29 5.12 24.88 -14.90
N GLU A 30 5.54 26.01 -15.49
CA GLU A 30 6.40 26.99 -14.81
C GLU A 30 5.68 27.71 -13.67
N ARG A 31 4.39 28.08 -13.84
CA ARG A 31 3.58 28.64 -12.75
C ARG A 31 3.40 27.65 -11.60
N ASP A 32 3.04 26.41 -11.92
CA ASP A 32 2.84 25.36 -10.91
C ASP A 32 4.16 25.05 -10.16
N ARG A 33 5.32 25.21 -10.81
CA ARG A 33 6.64 25.07 -10.18
C ARG A 33 6.96 26.20 -9.21
N MET A 34 6.55 27.43 -9.51
CA MET A 34 6.76 28.58 -8.62
C MET A 34 5.87 28.46 -7.37
N ASP A 35 4.60 28.08 -7.54
CA ASP A 35 3.67 27.89 -6.42
C ASP A 35 4.13 26.76 -5.48
N ALA A 36 4.74 25.71 -6.02
CA ALA A 36 5.30 24.61 -5.23
C ALA A 36 6.57 25.01 -4.45
N GLN A 37 7.39 25.93 -4.98
CA GLN A 37 8.58 26.43 -4.28
C GLN A 37 8.24 27.40 -3.15
N GLU A 38 7.13 28.15 -3.27
CA GLU A 38 6.65 29.05 -2.23
C GLU A 38 6.14 28.26 -1.01
N LEU A 39 5.43 27.15 -1.23
CA LEU A 39 4.96 26.24 -0.18
C LEU A 39 6.08 25.50 0.58
N ASP A 40 7.21 25.20 -0.07
CA ASP A 40 8.34 24.51 0.56
C ASP A 40 9.18 25.45 1.43
N SER A 41 9.15 26.76 1.14
CA SER A 41 9.89 27.78 1.90
C SER A 41 9.29 28.06 3.28
N GLU A 42 7.96 27.88 3.44
CA GLU A 42 7.27 28.07 4.72
C GLU A 42 7.45 26.90 5.72
N LEU A 43 7.95 25.75 5.25
CA LEU A 43 8.09 24.52 6.07
C LEU A 43 9.49 24.31 6.67
N THR A 44 10.45 25.21 6.44
CA THR A 44 11.86 25.01 6.85
C THR A 44 12.30 25.81 8.08
N HIS A 45 11.37 26.24 8.95
CA HIS A 45 11.66 26.93 10.21
C HIS A 45 11.15 26.18 11.43
N ASP A 46 11.59 24.94 11.64
CA ASP A 46 11.73 24.38 13.00
C ASP A 46 12.69 23.17 13.00
N GLN A 47 13.94 23.39 13.42
CA GLN A 47 14.87 22.31 13.76
C GLN A 47 15.53 22.60 15.11
N GLY A 48 15.23 21.76 16.08
CA GLY A 48 15.95 21.69 17.35
C GLY A 48 15.40 20.59 18.27
N GLY A 49 15.84 19.35 18.11
CA GLY A 49 15.46 18.27 19.03
C GLY A 49 16.32 17.01 18.89
N GLU A 50 17.04 16.69 19.96
CA GLU A 50 18.04 15.62 20.09
C GLU A 50 17.49 14.21 19.84
N LYS A 51 18.30 13.38 19.17
CA LYS A 51 18.06 11.95 18.97
C LYS A 51 18.42 11.18 20.24
N THR A 52 17.40 10.68 20.96
CA THR A 52 17.57 9.58 21.91
C THR A 52 16.95 8.32 21.32
N GLY A 53 17.73 7.25 21.25
CA GLY A 53 17.27 5.94 20.79
C GLY A 53 16.34 5.32 21.83
N VAL A 54 15.11 5.02 21.42
CA VAL A 54 14.11 4.35 22.27
C VAL A 54 13.90 2.91 21.76
N PRO A 55 13.90 1.90 22.64
CA PRO A 55 13.69 0.51 22.27
C PRO A 55 12.22 0.23 21.92
N LEU A 56 11.99 -0.70 21.00
CA LEU A 56 10.69 -1.29 20.68
C LEU A 56 10.10 -1.97 21.92
N TYR A 57 9.31 -1.23 22.70
CA TYR A 57 8.52 -1.76 23.81
C TYR A 57 7.09 -1.24 23.69
N CYS A 58 6.15 -2.17 23.55
CA CYS A 58 4.73 -1.90 23.46
C CYS A 58 4.21 -1.40 24.83
N PRO A 59 3.66 -0.17 24.96
CA PRO A 59 3.01 0.22 26.20
C PRO A 59 1.70 -0.55 26.34
N ARG A 60 1.53 -1.21 27.49
CA ARG A 60 0.26 -1.80 27.88
C ARG A 60 -0.79 -0.69 28.02
N PHE A 61 -1.79 -0.68 27.16
CA PHE A 61 -3.02 0.07 27.41
C PHE A 61 -3.73 -0.57 28.60
N SER A 62 -3.75 0.13 29.74
CA SER A 62 -4.51 -0.27 30.92
C SER A 62 -5.95 0.19 30.76
N ASP A 63 -6.82 -0.70 30.27
CA ASP A 63 -8.24 -0.49 30.42
C ASP A 63 -8.68 -0.93 31.83
N ARG A 64 -9.28 0.00 32.56
CA ARG A 64 -9.44 -0.05 34.01
C ARG A 64 -10.77 -0.74 34.37
N ALA A 65 -10.93 -2.02 34.02
CA ALA A 65 -12.11 -2.80 34.41
C ALA A 65 -11.89 -4.32 34.42
N ALA A 66 -10.83 -4.83 35.09
CA ALA A 66 -10.80 -6.20 35.61
C ALA A 66 -9.52 -6.41 36.44
N ARG A 67 -9.56 -6.08 37.73
CA ARG A 67 -8.57 -6.59 38.70
C ARG A 67 -9.16 -7.79 39.40
N GLN A 68 -8.62 -8.98 39.14
CA GLN A 68 -8.59 -10.03 40.15
C GLN A 68 -7.38 -10.94 39.96
N ASP A 69 -6.80 -11.29 41.10
CA ASP A 69 -5.55 -11.99 41.35
C ASP A 69 -5.22 -13.18 40.46
N CYS A 70 -3.92 -13.37 40.18
CA CYS A 70 -3.18 -14.52 40.73
C CYS A 70 -1.67 -14.42 40.44
N ARG A 71 -0.89 -14.44 41.53
CA ARG A 71 0.55 -14.72 41.58
C ARG A 71 0.82 -16.23 41.40
N ARG A 72 2.06 -16.57 40.98
CA ARG A 72 2.73 -17.89 40.89
C ARG A 72 2.40 -18.65 39.58
N PHE A 73 3.34 -19.21 38.82
CA PHE A 73 4.47 -20.07 39.14
C PHE A 73 5.52 -20.02 38.03
N ALA A 74 6.78 -20.24 38.41
CA ALA A 74 7.90 -20.55 37.53
C ALA A 74 7.84 -22.03 37.10
N GLY A 75 8.32 -22.33 35.89
CA GLY A 75 8.50 -23.71 35.43
C GLY A 75 9.05 -23.76 34.01
N TYR A 76 10.36 -23.95 33.90
CA TYR A 76 11.04 -24.34 32.66
C TYR A 76 10.49 -25.67 32.13
N ALA A 77 10.21 -25.76 30.83
CA ALA A 77 10.10 -27.04 30.14
C ALA A 77 10.73 -26.92 28.74
N VAL A 78 11.92 -27.50 28.61
CA VAL A 78 12.59 -27.80 27.35
C VAL A 78 11.85 -28.96 26.69
N PHE A 79 11.30 -28.77 25.49
CA PHE A 79 10.82 -29.89 24.68
C PHE A 79 11.49 -29.92 23.31
N ARG A 80 12.17 -31.05 23.07
CA ARG A 80 12.76 -31.46 21.79
C ARG A 80 11.64 -31.72 20.79
N PHE A 81 11.71 -31.12 19.60
CA PHE A 81 10.97 -31.59 18.44
C PHE A 81 11.86 -32.48 17.58
N ALA A 82 11.44 -33.74 17.45
CA ALA A 82 11.98 -34.67 16.46
C ALA A 82 11.45 -34.28 15.08
N THR A 83 12.36 -34.01 14.16
CA THR A 83 12.07 -33.81 12.74
C THR A 83 11.78 -35.15 12.08
N SER A 84 10.53 -35.37 11.67
CA SER A 84 10.19 -36.41 10.69
C SER A 84 10.07 -35.75 9.32
N GLN A 85 11.11 -35.94 8.50
CA GLN A 85 11.01 -35.77 7.05
C GLN A 85 10.01 -36.80 6.50
N ARG A 86 8.94 -36.33 5.86
CA ARG A 86 8.28 -37.08 4.79
C ARG A 86 8.27 -36.22 3.54
N GLN A 87 9.04 -36.68 2.56
CA GLN A 87 9.04 -36.18 1.20
C GLN A 87 7.75 -36.61 0.49
N GLY A 88 7.23 -35.72 -0.36
CA GLY A 88 6.66 -36.07 -1.66
C GLY A 88 5.26 -36.63 -1.71
N GLU A 89 4.27 -35.73 -1.83
CA GLU A 89 3.17 -35.88 -2.80
C GLU A 89 2.59 -34.49 -3.08
N ALA A 90 2.80 -33.98 -4.29
CA ALA A 90 2.28 -32.71 -4.75
C ALA A 90 0.79 -32.87 -5.08
N ALA A 91 -0.07 -32.69 -4.08
CA ALA A 91 -1.49 -32.48 -4.31
C ALA A 91 -1.67 -31.12 -4.98
N SER A 92 -2.14 -31.11 -6.23
CA SER A 92 -2.50 -29.93 -7.02
C SER A 92 -3.77 -29.21 -6.54
N GLY A 93 -4.11 -29.34 -5.25
CA GLY A 93 -5.21 -28.63 -4.62
C GLY A 93 -4.77 -27.24 -4.15
N SER A 94 -5.56 -26.21 -4.42
CA SER A 94 -5.38 -24.89 -3.81
C SER A 94 -5.30 -25.04 -2.29
N SER A 95 -4.29 -24.45 -1.65
CA SER A 95 -4.21 -24.38 -0.19
C SER A 95 -5.56 -23.93 0.40
N PRO A 96 -6.07 -24.52 1.50
CA PRO A 96 -7.27 -24.05 2.18
C PRO A 96 -7.24 -22.54 2.47
N PHE A 97 -6.03 -22.01 2.65
CA PHE A 97 -5.77 -20.60 2.84
C PHE A 97 -5.98 -19.76 1.57
N ALA A 98 -5.52 -20.24 0.41
CA ALA A 98 -5.76 -19.58 -0.88
C ALA A 98 -7.26 -19.52 -1.19
N LYS A 99 -8.02 -20.58 -0.84
CA LYS A 99 -9.48 -20.60 -0.94
C LYS A 99 -10.15 -19.63 0.04
N ALA A 100 -9.68 -19.55 1.28
CA ALA A 100 -10.17 -18.58 2.27
C ALA A 100 -9.89 -17.13 1.86
N LEU A 101 -8.80 -16.91 1.13
CA LEU A 101 -8.48 -15.63 0.50
C LEU A 101 -9.20 -15.40 -0.84
N GLY A 102 -9.97 -16.36 -1.35
CA GLY A 102 -10.61 -16.23 -2.68
C GLY A 102 -9.62 -16.01 -3.83
N LEU A 103 -8.39 -16.52 -3.70
CA LEU A 103 -7.35 -16.42 -4.74
C LEU A 103 -7.62 -17.40 -5.88
N GLU A 104 -7.21 -17.01 -7.09
CA GLU A 104 -7.31 -17.82 -8.30
C GLU A 104 -6.51 -19.15 -8.22
N ALA A 105 -6.95 -20.15 -9.00
CA ALA A 105 -6.29 -21.44 -9.11
C ALA A 105 -4.90 -21.27 -9.75
N GLY A 106 -3.84 -21.39 -8.96
CA GLY A 106 -2.44 -21.20 -9.41
C GLY A 106 -1.59 -20.28 -8.53
N SER A 107 -2.19 -19.65 -7.51
CA SER A 107 -1.48 -18.93 -6.45
C SER A 107 -0.34 -19.77 -5.84
N LYS A 108 0.89 -19.22 -5.82
CA LYS A 108 2.09 -19.87 -5.27
C LYS A 108 2.36 -19.37 -3.85
N MET A 109 1.31 -19.30 -3.05
CA MET A 109 1.41 -18.97 -1.63
C MET A 109 2.27 -20.01 -0.90
N LYS A 110 3.25 -19.54 -0.11
CA LYS A 110 4.06 -20.40 0.75
C LYS A 110 3.95 -19.95 2.20
N LEU A 111 3.79 -20.91 3.11
CA LEU A 111 3.89 -20.68 4.55
C LEU A 111 5.35 -20.86 4.97
N LEU A 112 5.96 -19.79 5.49
CA LEU A 112 7.33 -19.78 5.99
C LEU A 112 7.35 -19.62 7.51
N ARG A 113 8.49 -19.92 8.14
CA ARG A 113 8.70 -19.59 9.56
C ARG A 113 8.83 -18.06 9.70
N ASP A 114 8.18 -17.52 10.72
CA ASP A 114 8.28 -16.10 11.02
C ASP A 114 9.68 -15.74 11.58
N PRO A 115 10.42 -14.80 10.98
CA PRO A 115 11.74 -14.39 11.45
C PRO A 115 11.71 -13.63 12.79
N LEU A 116 10.58 -13.03 13.15
CA LEU A 116 10.36 -12.31 14.41
C LEU A 116 9.77 -13.23 15.50
N GLY A 117 9.62 -14.52 15.22
CA GLY A 117 9.15 -15.52 16.20
C GLY A 117 7.67 -15.42 16.55
N ARG A 118 6.86 -14.75 15.72
CA ARG A 118 5.41 -14.64 15.92
C ARG A 118 4.77 -16.05 15.86
N PRO A 119 3.69 -16.31 16.62
CA PRO A 119 3.01 -17.61 16.64
C PRO A 119 2.10 -17.81 15.41
N ILE A 120 2.44 -17.21 14.28
CA ILE A 120 1.73 -17.30 13.01
C ILE A 120 2.74 -17.67 11.91
N PRO A 121 2.34 -18.46 10.90
CA PRO A 121 3.19 -18.70 9.77
C PRO A 121 3.30 -17.43 8.93
N ARG A 122 4.51 -17.16 8.41
CA ARG A 122 4.75 -16.07 7.47
C ARG A 122 4.10 -16.39 6.13
N LEU A 123 3.27 -15.48 5.65
CA LEU A 123 2.61 -15.58 4.36
C LEU A 123 3.49 -14.98 3.28
N TYR A 124 4.11 -15.84 2.47
CA TYR A 124 4.85 -15.40 1.30
C TYR A 124 3.95 -15.33 0.09
N PHE A 125 3.83 -14.13 -0.48
CA PHE A 125 3.31 -13.90 -1.82
C PHE A 125 4.45 -13.51 -2.76
N ASP A 126 4.38 -14.02 -3.98
CA ASP A 126 5.16 -13.48 -5.07
C ASP A 126 4.70 -12.05 -5.40
N ILE A 127 5.63 -11.16 -5.78
CA ILE A 127 5.32 -9.75 -6.03
C ILE A 127 4.36 -9.59 -7.21
N ASP A 128 4.51 -10.39 -8.27
CA ASP A 128 3.58 -10.34 -9.40
C ASP A 128 2.21 -10.89 -9.02
N GLU A 129 2.13 -11.80 -8.05
CA GLU A 129 0.88 -12.26 -7.47
C GLU A 129 0.18 -11.13 -6.70
N LEU A 130 0.86 -10.44 -5.79
CA LEU A 130 0.29 -9.28 -5.08
C LEU A 130 -0.23 -8.22 -6.05
N ASN A 131 0.53 -7.92 -7.12
CA ASN A 131 0.11 -6.97 -8.13
C ASN A 131 -1.17 -7.40 -8.86
N ARG A 132 -1.26 -8.68 -9.27
CA ARG A 132 -2.46 -9.20 -9.95
C ARG A 132 -3.67 -9.17 -9.02
N GLU A 133 -3.51 -9.64 -7.78
CA GLU A 133 -4.60 -9.72 -6.82
C GLU A 133 -5.12 -8.32 -6.45
N CYS A 134 -4.23 -7.36 -6.15
CA CYS A 134 -4.66 -6.00 -5.83
C CYS A 134 -5.40 -5.34 -6.99
N GLU A 135 -4.89 -5.50 -8.22
CA GLU A 135 -5.52 -4.97 -9.43
C GLU A 135 -6.89 -5.60 -9.69
N GLN A 136 -7.01 -6.92 -9.51
CA GLN A 136 -8.27 -7.63 -9.68
C GLN A 136 -9.29 -7.24 -8.61
N ILE A 137 -8.86 -7.12 -7.35
CA ILE A 137 -9.72 -6.71 -6.22
C ILE A 137 -10.33 -5.34 -6.50
N VAL A 138 -9.50 -4.33 -6.80
CA VAL A 138 -9.99 -2.97 -6.99
C VAL A 138 -10.84 -2.83 -8.26
N THR A 139 -10.44 -3.50 -9.35
CA THR A 139 -11.19 -3.48 -10.61
C THR A 139 -12.56 -4.11 -10.43
N ASN A 140 -12.63 -5.33 -9.88
CA ASN A 140 -13.89 -6.02 -9.63
C ASN A 140 -14.78 -5.25 -8.66
N PHE A 141 -14.19 -4.63 -7.64
CA PHE A 141 -14.94 -3.87 -6.67
C PHE A 141 -15.63 -2.68 -7.34
N MET A 142 -14.88 -1.88 -8.10
CA MET A 142 -15.39 -0.68 -8.78
C MET A 142 -16.36 -1.02 -9.91
N GLU A 143 -16.18 -2.14 -10.60
CA GLU A 143 -17.14 -2.63 -11.61
C GLU A 143 -18.49 -3.01 -10.99
N ARG A 144 -18.50 -3.51 -9.75
CA ARG A 144 -19.72 -3.97 -9.08
C ARG A 144 -20.42 -2.90 -8.26
N HIS A 145 -19.67 -1.97 -7.68
CA HIS A 145 -20.19 -1.03 -6.67
C HIS A 145 -20.07 0.45 -7.09
N SER A 146 -19.41 0.72 -8.22
CA SER A 146 -19.15 2.08 -8.72
C SER A 146 -19.50 2.16 -10.22
N SER A 147 -19.09 3.23 -10.89
CA SER A 147 -19.38 3.47 -12.32
C SER A 147 -18.39 2.77 -13.27
N GLY A 148 -17.74 1.70 -12.82
CA GLY A 148 -16.62 1.05 -13.51
C GLY A 148 -15.25 1.51 -13.02
N PHE A 149 -14.21 0.76 -13.40
CA PHE A 149 -12.84 1.05 -12.97
C PHE A 149 -12.31 2.36 -13.57
N SER A 150 -11.78 3.24 -12.72
CA SER A 150 -11.08 4.46 -13.11
C SER A 150 -10.08 4.89 -12.05
N LEU A 151 -9.10 5.70 -12.45
CA LEU A 151 -8.17 6.35 -11.52
C LEU A 151 -8.57 7.82 -11.34
N PRO A 152 -8.43 8.38 -10.12
CA PRO A 152 -7.96 7.71 -8.90
C PRO A 152 -9.00 6.76 -8.31
N VAL A 153 -8.56 5.73 -7.57
CA VAL A 153 -9.46 4.89 -6.78
C VAL A 153 -10.15 5.79 -5.74
N PRO A 154 -11.49 5.89 -5.70
CA PRO A 154 -12.20 6.76 -4.75
C PRO A 154 -11.89 6.37 -3.30
N THR A 155 -11.70 7.36 -2.42
CA THR A 155 -11.46 7.08 -0.99
C THR A 155 -12.63 6.32 -0.36
N ASP A 156 -13.86 6.70 -0.72
CA ASP A 156 -15.08 6.02 -0.25
C ASP A 156 -15.14 4.54 -0.69
N ASP A 157 -14.59 4.20 -1.85
CA ASP A 157 -14.54 2.81 -2.31
C ASP A 157 -13.54 2.00 -1.46
N ILE A 158 -12.43 2.60 -1.04
CA ILE A 158 -11.46 1.96 -0.11
C ILE A 158 -12.12 1.75 1.26
N ILE A 159 -12.84 2.74 1.76
CA ILE A 159 -13.61 2.65 3.02
C ILE A 159 -14.61 1.49 2.93
N ARG A 160 -15.43 1.44 1.87
CA ARG A 160 -16.43 0.38 1.67
C ARG A 160 -15.78 -1.01 1.53
N MET A 161 -14.64 -1.12 0.87
CA MET A 161 -13.88 -2.37 0.81
C MET A 161 -13.51 -2.88 2.20
N ILE A 162 -13.08 -1.99 3.11
CA ILE A 162 -12.79 -2.34 4.51
C ILE A 162 -14.07 -2.72 5.25
N GLU A 163 -15.12 -1.90 5.17
CA GLU A 163 -16.41 -2.15 5.85
C GLU A 163 -17.03 -3.50 5.48
N MET A 164 -16.86 -3.96 4.24
CA MET A 164 -17.37 -5.26 3.79
C MET A 164 -16.61 -6.44 4.40
N GLU A 165 -15.34 -6.27 4.77
CA GLU A 165 -14.44 -7.35 5.21
C GLU A 165 -14.06 -7.31 6.69
N ALA A 166 -14.21 -6.16 7.33
CA ALA A 166 -14.04 -5.93 8.76
C ALA A 166 -15.36 -6.14 9.54
N ASP A 167 -15.25 -6.32 10.86
CA ASP A 167 -16.35 -6.30 11.82
C ASP A 167 -16.77 -4.85 12.13
N ASP A 168 -15.79 -3.94 12.12
CA ASP A 168 -15.94 -2.54 12.48
C ASP A 168 -14.83 -1.71 11.84
N LEU A 169 -15.14 -0.46 11.49
CA LEU A 169 -14.20 0.55 11.00
C LEU A 169 -14.47 1.87 11.73
N ASP A 170 -13.56 2.26 12.61
CA ASP A 170 -13.58 3.56 13.28
C ASP A 170 -12.67 4.54 12.55
N MET A 171 -13.28 5.46 11.79
CA MET A 171 -12.57 6.50 11.03
C MET A 171 -12.04 7.66 11.90
N TYR A 172 -12.41 7.71 13.18
CA TYR A 172 -12.13 8.84 14.06
C TYR A 172 -11.56 8.38 15.41
N ALA A 173 -10.78 7.31 15.40
CA ALA A 173 -10.21 6.72 16.60
C ALA A 173 -9.20 7.68 17.27
N ASP A 174 -9.23 7.68 18.60
CA ASP A 174 -8.23 8.36 19.42
C ASP A 174 -6.98 7.47 19.54
N LEU A 175 -6.09 7.61 18.57
CA LEU A 175 -4.83 6.87 18.51
C LEU A 175 -3.66 7.76 18.92
N PRO A 176 -2.59 7.19 19.52
CA PRO A 176 -1.32 7.90 19.74
C PRO A 176 -0.84 8.61 18.49
N GLU A 177 -0.05 9.67 18.68
CA GLU A 177 0.38 10.53 17.58
C GLU A 177 1.19 9.77 16.53
N GLU A 178 1.93 8.75 16.97
CA GLU A 178 2.82 7.91 16.17
C GLU A 178 2.04 6.92 15.28
N LEU A 179 0.77 6.65 15.58
CA LEU A 179 -0.04 5.63 14.90
C LEU A 179 -1.08 6.26 13.98
N ASP A 180 -1.01 5.96 12.70
CA ASP A 180 -1.99 6.41 11.70
C ASP A 180 -3.18 5.45 11.58
N GLY A 181 -2.90 4.16 11.70
CA GLY A 181 -3.86 3.08 11.52
C GLY A 181 -3.54 1.92 12.45
N TYR A 182 -4.56 1.12 12.72
CA TYR A 182 -4.46 0.03 13.67
C TYR A 182 -5.52 -1.05 13.40
N THR A 183 -5.09 -2.31 13.30
CA THR A 183 -6.00 -3.45 13.05
C THR A 183 -5.95 -4.46 14.19
N ASP A 184 -7.10 -4.72 14.81
CA ASP A 184 -7.31 -5.82 15.76
C ASP A 184 -7.72 -7.09 15.03
N PHE A 185 -6.98 -8.18 15.25
CA PHE A 185 -7.31 -9.49 14.73
C PHE A 185 -7.98 -10.37 15.79
N PHE A 186 -8.93 -11.20 15.34
CA PHE A 186 -9.69 -12.09 16.20
C PHE A 186 -9.80 -13.48 15.56
N PHE A 187 -9.81 -14.52 16.39
CA PHE A 187 -10.01 -15.90 15.92
C PHE A 187 -11.45 -16.19 15.48
N GLU A 188 -12.41 -15.60 16.18
CA GLU A 188 -13.83 -15.97 16.09
C GLU A 188 -14.68 -14.99 15.26
N ARG A 189 -14.09 -13.87 14.81
CA ARG A 189 -14.78 -12.82 14.06
C ARG A 189 -13.86 -12.09 13.07
N LYS A 190 -14.46 -11.24 12.23
CA LYS A 190 -13.73 -10.33 11.35
C LYS A 190 -12.88 -9.33 12.17
N PRO A 191 -11.78 -8.80 11.59
CA PRO A 191 -10.92 -7.83 12.27
C PRO A 191 -11.65 -6.50 12.50
N ARG A 192 -11.12 -5.64 13.38
CA ARG A 192 -11.58 -4.26 13.55
C ARG A 192 -10.48 -3.30 13.14
N VAL A 193 -10.83 -2.26 12.40
CA VAL A 193 -9.88 -1.26 11.92
C VAL A 193 -10.14 0.07 12.60
N ARG A 194 -9.07 0.75 13.01
CA ARG A 194 -9.11 2.09 13.58
C ARG A 194 -8.18 3.00 12.80
N ILE A 195 -8.67 4.17 12.42
CA ILE A 195 -7.92 5.20 11.71
C ILE A 195 -7.85 6.43 12.62
N ALA A 196 -6.66 7.00 12.73
CA ALA A 196 -6.45 8.15 13.60
C ALA A 196 -7.30 9.34 13.15
N LYS A 197 -8.07 9.93 14.09
CA LYS A 197 -8.95 11.07 13.84
C LYS A 197 -8.30 12.23 13.09
N ARG A 198 -7.03 12.53 13.35
CA ARG A 198 -6.29 13.61 12.68
C ARG A 198 -6.24 13.46 11.16
N LEU A 199 -6.32 12.24 10.63
CA LEU A 199 -6.29 11.97 9.19
C LEU A 199 -7.59 12.37 8.47
N SER A 200 -8.64 12.73 9.22
CA SER A 200 -9.87 13.30 8.64
C SER A 200 -9.69 14.74 8.14
N ASP A 201 -8.61 15.43 8.51
CA ASP A 201 -8.28 16.74 7.97
C ASP A 201 -7.87 16.62 6.48
N PRO A 202 -8.45 17.42 5.57
CA PRO A 202 -8.14 17.38 4.14
C PRO A 202 -6.65 17.49 3.80
N ARG A 203 -5.85 18.15 4.64
CA ARG A 203 -4.39 18.27 4.45
C ARG A 203 -3.67 16.92 4.48
N TYR A 204 -4.28 15.89 5.09
CA TYR A 204 -3.75 14.54 5.16
C TYR A 204 -4.39 13.57 4.16
N GLU A 205 -5.11 14.04 3.13
CA GLU A 205 -5.83 13.15 2.18
C GLU A 205 -4.95 12.02 1.61
N ASN A 206 -3.74 12.34 1.11
CA ASN A 206 -2.82 11.33 0.58
C ASN A 206 -2.42 10.29 1.64
N ARG A 207 -2.27 10.74 2.88
CA ARG A 207 -1.86 9.90 4.01
C ARG A 207 -3.01 9.02 4.49
N LEU A 208 -4.22 9.58 4.58
CA LEU A 208 -5.45 8.84 4.85
C LEU A 208 -5.64 7.71 3.83
N ARG A 209 -5.54 8.02 2.53
CA ARG A 209 -5.71 7.05 1.45
C ARG A 209 -4.71 5.90 1.54
N MET A 210 -3.45 6.22 1.82
CA MET A 210 -2.41 5.20 2.03
C MET A 210 -2.69 4.35 3.27
N THR A 211 -3.12 4.97 4.37
CA THR A 211 -3.44 4.27 5.63
C THR A 211 -4.61 3.32 5.44
N LEU A 212 -5.72 3.78 4.85
CA LEU A 212 -6.86 2.94 4.54
C LEU A 212 -6.46 1.74 3.66
N SER A 213 -5.68 1.97 2.61
CA SER A 213 -5.26 0.90 1.70
C SER A 213 -4.28 -0.08 2.37
N HIS A 214 -3.45 0.41 3.30
CA HIS A 214 -2.55 -0.40 4.13
C HIS A 214 -3.36 -1.29 5.08
N GLU A 215 -4.29 -0.71 5.86
CA GLU A 215 -5.17 -1.45 6.77
C GLU A 215 -6.07 -2.43 6.02
N PHE A 216 -6.54 -2.09 4.82
CA PHE A 216 -7.24 -3.05 3.97
C PHE A 216 -6.35 -4.24 3.62
N GLY A 217 -5.06 -4.03 3.37
CA GLY A 217 -4.09 -5.11 3.17
C GLY A 217 -4.04 -6.07 4.37
N HIS A 218 -4.02 -5.53 5.59
CA HIS A 218 -4.13 -6.31 6.82
C HIS A 218 -5.44 -7.11 6.89
N VAL A 219 -6.58 -6.47 6.66
CA VAL A 219 -7.89 -7.13 6.69
C VAL A 219 -7.98 -8.25 5.66
N ARG A 220 -7.61 -7.96 4.41
CA ARG A 220 -7.81 -8.84 3.27
C ARG A 220 -6.84 -10.02 3.25
N PHE A 221 -5.56 -9.76 3.49
CA PHE A 221 -4.49 -10.74 3.27
C PHE A 221 -4.03 -11.41 4.57
N HIS A 222 -4.06 -10.71 5.70
CA HIS A 222 -3.53 -11.24 6.96
C HIS A 222 -4.61 -11.82 7.87
N ALA A 223 -5.83 -11.26 7.90
CA ALA A 223 -6.87 -11.74 8.82
C ALA A 223 -7.16 -13.25 8.72
N PRO A 224 -7.09 -13.91 7.55
CA PRO A 224 -7.28 -15.35 7.48
C PRO A 224 -6.25 -16.17 8.26
N LEU A 225 -5.04 -15.63 8.54
CA LEU A 225 -4.03 -16.30 9.39
C LEU A 225 -4.52 -16.50 10.82
N TRP A 226 -5.41 -15.62 11.29
CA TRP A 226 -6.06 -15.74 12.59
C TRP A 226 -7.33 -16.56 12.55
N ARG A 227 -7.90 -16.87 11.39
CA ARG A 227 -9.14 -17.68 11.32
C ARG A 227 -8.87 -19.17 11.17
N ASP A 228 -7.71 -19.56 10.63
CA ASP A 228 -7.32 -20.96 10.53
C ASP A 228 -6.92 -21.47 11.93
N GLY A 229 -7.79 -22.26 12.55
CA GLY A 229 -7.74 -22.69 13.97
C GLY A 229 -6.57 -23.59 14.37
N ARG A 230 -5.42 -23.46 13.71
CA ARG A 230 -4.14 -24.11 14.01
C ARG A 230 -3.34 -23.40 15.11
N VAL A 231 -3.70 -22.16 15.44
CA VAL A 231 -3.15 -21.44 16.59
C VAL A 231 -4.01 -21.80 17.81
N GLU A 232 -3.37 -22.25 18.90
CA GLU A 232 -4.06 -22.77 20.08
C GLU A 232 -5.15 -21.82 20.61
N ARG A 233 -6.38 -22.35 20.71
CA ARG A 233 -7.62 -21.65 21.08
C ARG A 233 -7.72 -21.30 22.57
N ASN A 234 -6.71 -20.68 23.16
CA ASN A 234 -6.84 -20.12 24.50
C ASN A 234 -7.52 -18.74 24.40
N ARG A 235 -8.77 -18.68 24.85
CA ARG A 235 -9.76 -17.59 24.81
C ARG A 235 -9.27 -16.24 25.38
N ARG A 236 -8.36 -15.59 24.69
CA ARG A 236 -8.04 -14.16 24.81
C ARG A 236 -8.08 -13.56 23.40
N PRO A 237 -8.28 -12.25 23.22
CA PRO A 237 -7.84 -11.62 21.97
C PRO A 237 -6.43 -12.14 21.69
N ALA A 238 -6.19 -12.56 20.45
CA ALA A 238 -4.90 -13.02 20.01
C ALA A 238 -3.96 -11.81 20.08
N GLU A 239 -3.35 -11.48 21.20
CA GLU A 239 -2.28 -10.47 21.17
C GLU A 239 -1.17 -11.07 20.28
N PRO A 240 -0.86 -10.46 19.11
CA PRO A 240 -0.62 -9.02 18.98
C PRO A 240 -1.59 -8.24 18.09
N CYS A 241 -2.07 -7.16 18.69
CA CYS A 241 -2.21 -5.79 18.17
C CYS A 241 -1.18 -5.41 17.08
N TRP A 242 -1.60 -5.06 15.85
CA TRP A 242 -0.68 -4.54 14.81
C TRP A 242 -0.94 -3.07 14.53
N THR A 243 0.13 -2.30 14.66
CA THR A 243 0.12 -0.84 14.65
C THR A 243 0.83 -0.34 13.40
N CYS A 244 0.14 0.41 12.55
CA CYS A 244 0.76 1.12 11.46
C CYS A 244 1.40 2.40 11.99
N ASN A 245 2.73 2.39 12.09
CA ASN A 245 3.49 3.58 12.48
C ASN A 245 3.58 4.59 11.32
N ARG A 246 3.47 5.87 11.69
CA ARG A 246 3.57 7.03 10.82
C ARG A 246 4.81 6.97 9.91
N ASP A 247 5.95 6.57 10.45
CA ASP A 247 7.23 6.65 9.71
C ASP A 247 7.46 5.47 8.76
N THR A 248 6.70 4.39 8.89
CA THR A 248 6.93 3.14 8.15
C THR A 248 5.85 2.80 7.13
N ILE A 249 4.81 3.62 7.00
CA ILE A 249 3.62 3.31 6.18
C ILE A 249 3.93 3.07 4.69
N VAL A 250 4.92 3.77 4.12
CA VAL A 250 5.36 3.60 2.71
C VAL A 250 6.61 2.71 2.59
N THR A 251 7.47 2.73 3.61
CA THR A 251 8.81 2.12 3.58
C THR A 251 9.05 1.26 4.81
N ALA A 252 8.13 0.35 5.12
CA ALA A 252 8.31 -0.61 6.19
C ALA A 252 9.53 -1.52 5.92
N PRO A 253 10.32 -1.85 6.95
CA PRO A 253 11.49 -2.68 6.77
C PRO A 253 11.10 -4.15 6.46
N GLU A 254 11.86 -4.82 5.59
CA GLU A 254 11.52 -6.17 5.10
C GLU A 254 11.54 -7.26 6.19
N ASN A 255 12.17 -6.98 7.34
CA ASN A 255 12.17 -7.89 8.49
C ASN A 255 10.79 -7.93 9.17
N ASP A 256 10.00 -6.85 9.10
CA ASP A 256 8.57 -6.87 9.42
C ASP A 256 7.75 -7.17 8.17
N TRP A 257 7.70 -8.45 7.83
CA TRP A 257 7.11 -8.89 6.57
C TRP A 257 5.63 -8.53 6.41
N MET A 258 4.87 -8.42 7.52
CA MET A 258 3.45 -8.05 7.47
C MET A 258 3.30 -6.57 7.15
N GLU A 259 3.98 -5.70 7.87
CA GLU A 259 3.95 -4.25 7.63
C GLU A 259 4.48 -3.91 6.23
N TRP A 260 5.57 -4.58 5.81
CA TRP A 260 6.10 -4.46 4.46
C TRP A 260 5.08 -4.88 3.40
N GLN A 261 4.41 -6.02 3.61
CA GLN A 261 3.41 -6.54 2.67
C GLN A 261 2.19 -5.63 2.60
N ALA A 262 1.70 -5.14 3.74
CA ALA A 262 0.57 -4.20 3.81
C ALA A 262 0.91 -2.86 3.16
N ALA A 263 2.11 -2.32 3.36
CA ALA A 263 2.61 -1.15 2.66
C ALA A 263 2.67 -1.38 1.13
N TYR A 264 3.16 -2.54 0.70
CA TYR A 264 3.18 -2.90 -0.72
C TYR A 264 1.76 -2.97 -1.30
N ILE A 265 0.84 -3.65 -0.61
CA ILE A 265 -0.56 -3.79 -1.00
C ILE A 265 -1.24 -2.43 -1.08
N GLY A 266 -1.04 -1.55 -0.10
CA GLY A 266 -1.61 -0.21 -0.12
C GLY A 266 -1.18 0.60 -1.34
N GLY A 267 0.10 0.53 -1.69
CA GLY A 267 0.60 1.13 -2.93
C GLY A 267 0.05 0.45 -4.19
N ALA A 268 -0.13 -0.87 -4.18
CA ALA A 268 -0.65 -1.61 -5.33
C ALA A 268 -2.15 -1.41 -5.58
N LEU A 269 -2.95 -1.16 -4.54
CA LEU A 269 -4.36 -0.81 -4.66
C LEU A 269 -4.55 0.60 -5.20
N LEU A 270 -3.81 1.58 -4.67
CA LEU A 270 -3.92 2.97 -5.13
C LEU A 270 -3.31 3.18 -6.52
N MET A 271 -2.32 2.36 -6.89
CA MET A 271 -1.59 2.44 -8.15
C MET A 271 -1.46 1.03 -8.79
N PRO A 272 -2.55 0.51 -9.40
CA PRO A 272 -2.57 -0.83 -10.00
C PRO A 272 -1.60 -0.94 -11.17
N ARG A 273 -0.98 -2.11 -11.32
CA ARG A 273 0.20 -2.31 -12.20
C ARG A 273 -0.13 -2.04 -13.67
N GLY A 274 -1.23 -2.58 -14.18
CA GLY A 274 -1.68 -2.39 -15.57
C GLY A 274 -1.85 -0.91 -15.93
N PRO A 275 -2.72 -0.16 -15.22
CA PRO A 275 -2.90 1.27 -15.41
C PRO A 275 -1.61 2.09 -15.33
N ILE A 276 -0.74 1.84 -14.35
CA ILE A 276 0.53 2.57 -14.23
C ILE A 276 1.47 2.27 -15.40
N ARG A 277 1.59 1.01 -15.82
CA ARG A 277 2.38 0.63 -17.00
C ARG A 277 1.84 1.27 -18.27
N HIS A 278 0.52 1.39 -18.40
CA HIS A 278 -0.10 2.09 -19.53
C HIS A 278 0.28 3.57 -19.54
N LEU A 279 0.15 4.27 -18.39
CA LEU A 279 0.57 5.67 -18.25
C LEU A 279 2.04 5.88 -18.62
N MET A 280 2.92 4.98 -18.19
CA MET A 280 4.35 5.06 -18.54
C MET A 280 4.60 4.88 -20.03
N ARG A 281 3.93 3.91 -20.66
CA ARG A 281 4.04 3.69 -22.12
C ARG A 281 3.58 4.90 -22.92
N GLU A 282 2.51 5.58 -22.51
CA GLU A 282 2.08 6.81 -23.17
C GLU A 282 3.13 7.92 -23.11
N MET A 283 3.96 7.95 -22.06
CA MET A 283 5.04 8.91 -21.89
C MET A 283 6.27 8.54 -22.72
N THR A 284 6.66 7.27 -22.76
CA THR A 284 7.86 6.81 -23.49
C THR A 284 7.63 6.66 -25.00
N VAL A 285 6.41 6.34 -25.45
CA VAL A 285 6.06 6.39 -26.89
C VAL A 285 6.17 7.81 -27.45
N ARG A 286 6.02 8.83 -26.59
CA ARG A 286 6.25 10.24 -26.94
C ARG A 286 7.72 10.66 -26.84
N GLY A 287 8.60 9.82 -26.29
CA GLY A 287 10.02 10.08 -26.11
C GLY A 287 10.82 8.77 -26.20
N ALA A 288 11.07 8.32 -27.43
CA ALA A 288 11.64 7.01 -27.75
C ALA A 288 12.82 6.60 -26.84
N THR A 289 12.58 5.68 -25.89
CA THR A 289 13.59 4.83 -25.23
C THR A 289 12.88 3.65 -24.54
N GLU A 290 13.35 2.42 -24.79
CA GLU A 290 12.80 1.17 -24.23
C GLU A 290 13.43 0.76 -22.87
N SER A 291 14.39 1.53 -22.38
CA SER A 291 15.11 1.23 -21.12
C SER A 291 14.45 1.87 -19.89
N ALA A 292 14.70 1.29 -18.71
CA ALA A 292 14.32 1.90 -17.44
C ALA A 292 14.87 3.34 -17.36
N VAL A 293 13.98 4.26 -17.03
CA VAL A 293 14.30 5.68 -16.95
C VAL A 293 15.14 5.90 -15.68
N GLY A 294 16.30 6.54 -15.81
CA GLY A 294 17.15 6.88 -14.66
C GLY A 294 16.36 7.71 -13.65
N ALA A 295 16.47 7.38 -12.36
CA ALA A 295 15.61 7.90 -11.29
C ALA A 295 15.60 9.43 -11.18
N ASP A 296 16.69 10.08 -11.59
CA ASP A 296 16.90 11.53 -11.50
C ASP A 296 16.70 12.27 -12.83
N SER A 297 16.23 11.59 -13.88
CA SER A 297 15.96 12.23 -15.16
C SER A 297 14.68 13.07 -15.13
N ASP A 298 14.59 14.08 -16.02
CA ASP A 298 13.37 14.88 -16.20
C ASP A 298 12.16 14.00 -16.54
N LEU A 299 12.37 12.91 -17.27
CA LEU A 299 11.32 11.94 -17.59
C LEU A 299 10.84 11.18 -16.34
N ALA A 300 11.73 10.84 -15.42
CA ALA A 300 11.36 10.22 -14.15
C ALA A 300 10.54 11.18 -13.28
N GLN A 301 10.95 12.44 -13.18
CA GLN A 301 10.20 13.46 -12.45
C GLN A 301 8.83 13.73 -13.07
N ALA A 302 8.76 13.84 -14.41
CA ALA A 302 7.50 13.96 -15.12
C ALA A 302 6.57 12.76 -14.87
N ALA A 303 7.13 11.54 -14.84
CA ALA A 303 6.39 10.32 -14.55
C ALA A 303 5.84 10.30 -13.12
N ILE A 304 6.67 10.64 -12.13
CA ILE A 304 6.27 10.76 -10.72
C ILE A 304 5.12 11.75 -10.58
N LEU A 305 5.24 12.94 -11.18
CA LEU A 305 4.19 13.97 -11.13
C LEU A 305 2.91 13.53 -11.85
N ARG A 306 3.01 12.82 -12.98
CA ARG A 306 1.84 12.28 -13.69
C ARG A 306 1.11 11.25 -12.84
N VAL A 307 1.83 10.29 -12.24
CA VAL A 307 1.25 9.26 -11.37
C VAL A 307 0.62 9.89 -10.12
N THR A 308 1.32 10.85 -9.49
CA THR A 308 0.84 11.61 -8.32
C THR A 308 -0.54 12.22 -8.61
N ARG A 309 -0.67 12.94 -9.73
CA ARG A 309 -1.95 13.57 -10.12
C ARG A 309 -3.03 12.56 -10.49
N GLN A 310 -2.68 11.55 -11.29
CA GLN A 310 -3.65 10.58 -11.79
C GLN A 310 -4.21 9.67 -10.69
N CYS A 311 -3.40 9.34 -9.68
CA CYS A 311 -3.77 8.40 -8.62
C CYS A 311 -4.13 9.09 -7.28
N ARG A 312 -3.91 10.41 -7.18
CA ARG A 312 -4.04 11.20 -5.94
C ARG A 312 -3.30 10.56 -4.77
N VAL A 313 -1.98 10.50 -4.93
CA VAL A 313 -1.02 9.99 -3.94
C VAL A 313 0.09 11.01 -3.73
N SER A 314 0.95 10.83 -2.72
CA SER A 314 2.16 11.64 -2.57
C SER A 314 3.21 11.31 -3.63
N GLN A 315 4.09 12.27 -3.94
CA GLN A 315 5.22 12.04 -4.86
C GLN A 315 6.12 10.90 -4.38
N GLN A 316 6.36 10.81 -3.08
CA GLN A 316 7.15 9.73 -2.48
C GLN A 316 6.50 8.36 -2.72
N ALA A 317 5.20 8.23 -2.51
CA ALA A 317 4.49 6.97 -2.77
C ALA A 317 4.54 6.58 -4.25
N ALA A 318 4.32 7.55 -5.15
CA ALA A 318 4.42 7.34 -6.60
C ALA A 318 5.82 6.87 -7.01
N ARG A 319 6.88 7.53 -6.51
CA ARG A 319 8.29 7.16 -6.76
C ARG A 319 8.59 5.74 -6.30
N VAL A 320 8.26 5.41 -5.05
CA VAL A 320 8.47 4.06 -4.49
C VAL A 320 7.75 3.02 -5.34
N ARG A 321 6.50 3.28 -5.73
CA ARG A 321 5.73 2.35 -6.55
C ARG A 321 6.35 2.14 -7.93
N LEU A 322 6.77 3.21 -8.60
CA LEU A 322 7.41 3.13 -9.91
C LEU A 322 8.73 2.34 -9.87
N VAL A 323 9.55 2.53 -8.82
CA VAL A 323 10.76 1.73 -8.58
C VAL A 323 10.40 0.26 -8.34
N LYS A 324 9.41 -0.03 -7.48
CA LYS A 324 8.96 -1.40 -7.19
C LYS A 324 8.35 -2.12 -8.41
N LEU A 325 7.87 -1.39 -9.41
CA LEU A 325 7.41 -1.93 -10.69
C LEU A 325 8.52 -2.08 -11.73
N GLY A 326 9.76 -1.67 -11.42
CA GLY A 326 10.90 -1.68 -12.34
C GLY A 326 10.79 -0.63 -13.45
N LEU A 327 9.98 0.41 -13.26
CA LEU A 327 9.74 1.47 -14.25
C LEU A 327 10.71 2.64 -14.09
N LEU A 328 11.29 2.78 -12.89
CA LEU A 328 12.40 3.67 -12.57
C LEU A 328 13.55 2.85 -11.95
N GLY A 329 14.79 3.32 -12.16
CA GLY A 329 15.95 2.77 -11.44
C GLY A 329 15.88 3.03 -9.92
N PRO A 330 16.63 2.26 -9.10
CA PRO A 330 16.86 2.65 -7.71
C PRO A 330 17.63 3.98 -7.67
N SER A 331 17.50 4.71 -6.55
CA SER A 331 18.26 5.94 -6.30
C SER A 331 19.70 5.64 -5.94
#